data_AF-A0A2E7ANB9-F1
#
_entry.id   AF-A0A2E7ANB9-F1
#
_cell.length_a   1.000
_cell.length_b   1.000
_cell.length_c   1.000
_cell.angle_alpha   90.00
_cell.angle_beta   90.00
_cell.angle_gamma   90.00
#
_symmetry.space_group_name_H-M   'P 1'
#
loop_
_entity.id
_entity.type
_entity.pdbx_description
1 polymer ?
#
loop_
_entity_poly.entity_id
_entity_poly.type
_entity_poly.pdbx_seq_one_letter_code
_entity_poly.pdbx_strand_id
1 'polypeptide(L)'
;MIFKRFHIDGFGIWSDQTFDSLDPGLNIFVAVNEGGKTTLMNFVRAMLYGFRLSRSGNRYEPLRGGNHGGYLEIHDNGKTFRITRTEDDSSTGDLQITDESGNEFPKPEDTLTKFLNGTSRELYEDVFAFGLSELQGFLGNDEILKAGMATSGIEPRGFLESLEAKRDMYFRKTARGKSRKVPDLLKDIEKLQAKIKHLEERPKDYSRLLDERELLKADLVALDDELKESRDKVKTAEMHKNAWPSYKDLLNAESALKAFNVSTGEAKTAEKIHAQLIEELAEKERELQDPKN
;
A
#
# COMPACT_ATOMS: atom_id res chain seq x y z
N MET A 1 31.68 6.60 -29.77
CA MET A 1 30.89 6.47 -31.01
C MET A 1 29.45 6.91 -30.81
N ILE A 2 28.92 7.77 -31.68
CA ILE A 2 27.53 8.26 -31.70
C ILE A 2 27.02 8.17 -33.15
N PHE A 3 25.81 7.64 -33.38
CA PHE A 3 25.20 7.62 -34.73
C PHE A 3 24.69 9.01 -35.14
N LYS A 4 24.93 9.40 -36.39
CA LYS A 4 24.48 10.69 -36.97
C LYS A 4 23.42 10.53 -38.04
N ARG A 5 23.60 9.54 -38.91
CA ARG A 5 22.61 9.16 -39.90
C ARG A 5 22.89 7.74 -40.37
N PHE A 6 21.91 7.15 -41.02
CA PHE A 6 22.12 5.91 -41.73
C PHE A 6 21.22 5.84 -42.96
N HIS A 7 21.67 5.08 -43.95
CA HIS A 7 20.95 4.84 -45.18
C HIS A 7 20.88 3.35 -45.44
N ILE A 8 19.72 2.89 -45.89
CA ILE A 8 19.46 1.50 -46.23
C ILE A 8 19.27 1.44 -47.74
N ASP A 9 20.20 0.78 -48.44
CA ASP A 9 20.06 0.50 -49.87
C ASP A 9 18.93 -0.53 -50.06
N GLY A 10 18.99 -1.62 -49.30
CA GLY A 10 18.00 -2.70 -49.26
C GLY A 10 18.19 -3.58 -48.02
N PHE A 11 17.15 -3.74 -47.20
CA PHE A 11 17.18 -4.63 -46.02
C PHE A 11 15.76 -4.95 -45.54
N GLY A 12 15.32 -6.20 -45.77
CA GLY A 12 13.96 -6.64 -45.47
C GLY A 12 12.93 -5.77 -46.18
N ILE A 13 12.07 -5.09 -45.43
CA ILE A 13 11.02 -4.22 -46.00
C ILE A 13 11.53 -2.82 -46.41
N TRP A 14 12.76 -2.45 -46.02
CA TRP A 14 13.35 -1.15 -46.32
C TRP A 14 14.13 -1.21 -47.64
N SER A 15 14.02 -0.15 -48.44
CA SER A 15 14.67 0.02 -49.74
C SER A 15 14.82 1.52 -49.99
N ASP A 16 16.02 1.96 -50.37
CA ASP A 16 16.39 3.36 -50.63
C ASP A 16 15.85 4.35 -49.57
N GLN A 17 16.14 4.06 -48.29
CA GLN A 17 15.63 4.85 -47.17
C GLN A 17 16.76 5.46 -46.35
N THR A 18 16.77 6.78 -46.24
CA THR A 18 17.66 7.53 -45.35
C THR A 18 16.95 7.94 -44.07
N PHE A 19 17.67 7.82 -42.96
CA PHE A 19 17.31 8.39 -41.66
C PHE A 19 18.38 9.40 -41.29
N ASP A 20 18.12 10.66 -41.65
CA ASP A 20 19.02 11.77 -41.40
C ASP A 20 18.78 12.38 -40.00
N SER A 21 19.80 13.09 -39.50
CA SER A 21 19.71 13.96 -38.33
C SER A 21 19.35 13.25 -37.01
N LEU A 22 20.11 12.20 -36.66
CA LEU A 22 20.06 11.64 -35.32
C LEU A 22 20.74 12.60 -34.33
N ASP A 23 19.94 13.11 -33.40
CA ASP A 23 20.42 14.02 -32.37
C ASP A 23 21.12 13.25 -31.24
N PRO A 24 22.06 13.90 -30.53
CA PRO A 24 22.62 13.33 -29.31
C PRO A 24 21.51 13.04 -28.28
N GLY A 25 21.53 11.85 -27.69
CA GLY A 25 20.57 11.45 -26.66
C GLY A 25 19.50 10.48 -27.17
N LEU A 26 18.23 10.77 -26.85
CA LEU A 26 17.11 9.87 -27.09
C LEU A 26 16.45 10.15 -28.45
N ASN A 27 16.52 9.18 -29.36
CA ASN A 27 15.83 9.20 -30.65
C ASN A 27 14.69 8.16 -30.63
N ILE A 28 13.45 8.57 -30.90
CA ILE A 28 12.27 7.70 -30.85
C ILE A 28 11.73 7.46 -32.28
N PHE A 29 11.76 6.20 -32.72
CA PHE A 29 11.20 5.79 -34.01
C PHE A 29 9.78 5.23 -33.82
N VAL A 30 8.78 5.97 -34.32
CA VAL A 30 7.37 5.59 -34.22
C VAL A 30 6.88 5.02 -35.55
N ALA A 31 6.30 3.82 -35.49
CA ALA A 31 5.67 3.14 -36.62
C ALA A 31 4.58 2.20 -36.07
N VAL A 32 3.67 1.78 -36.95
CA VAL A 32 2.70 0.72 -36.63
C VAL A 32 3.41 -0.62 -36.39
N ASN A 33 2.72 -1.59 -35.77
CA ASN A 33 3.21 -2.97 -35.73
C ASN A 33 3.47 -3.44 -37.17
N GLU A 34 4.54 -4.22 -37.35
CA GLU A 34 5.05 -4.65 -38.67
C GLU A 34 5.57 -3.53 -39.58
N GLY A 35 5.57 -2.28 -39.11
CA GLY A 35 6.15 -1.13 -39.82
C GLY A 35 7.69 -1.13 -39.90
N GLY A 36 8.35 -2.26 -39.63
CA GLY A 36 9.79 -2.42 -39.84
C GLY A 36 10.72 -1.98 -38.72
N LYS A 37 10.23 -1.69 -37.50
CA LYS A 37 11.10 -1.30 -36.36
C LYS A 37 12.13 -2.37 -36.00
N THR A 38 11.69 -3.63 -35.88
CA THR A 38 12.59 -4.76 -35.61
C THR A 38 13.56 -4.97 -36.78
N THR A 39 13.11 -4.76 -38.00
CA THR A 39 13.96 -4.80 -39.21
C THR A 39 15.02 -3.70 -39.17
N LEU A 40 14.66 -2.49 -38.75
CA LEU A 40 15.56 -1.34 -38.59
C LEU A 40 16.64 -1.61 -37.53
N MET A 41 16.25 -2.18 -36.39
CA MET A 41 17.20 -2.58 -35.35
C MET A 41 18.18 -3.65 -35.86
N ASN A 42 17.69 -4.65 -36.59
CA ASN A 42 18.53 -5.69 -37.16
C ASN A 42 19.42 -5.19 -38.31
N PHE A 43 19.01 -4.14 -39.04
CA PHE A 43 19.88 -3.46 -40.01
C PHE A 43 21.11 -2.90 -39.31
N VAL A 44 20.94 -2.12 -38.23
CA VAL A 44 22.07 -1.57 -37.46
C VAL A 44 22.98 -2.70 -36.92
N ARG A 45 22.41 -3.79 -36.42
CA ARG A 45 23.18 -4.98 -35.98
C ARG A 45 23.98 -5.59 -37.14
N ALA A 46 23.37 -5.73 -38.31
CA ALA A 46 24.02 -6.30 -39.49
C ALA A 46 25.18 -5.42 -39.99
N MET A 47 25.01 -4.10 -39.95
CA MET A 47 26.06 -3.15 -40.31
C MET A 47 27.30 -3.28 -39.39
N LEU A 48 27.08 -3.42 -38.08
CA LEU A 48 28.16 -3.51 -37.09
C LEU A 48 28.82 -4.91 -37.01
N TYR A 49 28.06 -5.98 -37.15
CA TYR A 49 28.53 -7.36 -36.86
C TYR A 49 28.39 -8.33 -38.03
N GLY A 50 27.92 -7.86 -39.17
CA GLY A 50 27.71 -8.65 -40.37
C GLY A 50 26.35 -9.33 -40.45
N PHE A 51 25.99 -9.62 -41.69
CA PHE A 51 24.78 -10.36 -42.02
C PHE A 51 24.78 -11.74 -41.36
N ARG A 52 23.59 -12.22 -40.95
CA ARG A 52 23.48 -13.57 -40.41
C ARG A 52 23.61 -14.59 -41.52
N LEU A 53 24.26 -15.70 -41.22
CA LEU A 53 24.19 -16.90 -42.06
C LEU A 53 22.73 -17.35 -42.12
N SER A 54 22.25 -17.72 -43.32
CA SER A 54 20.86 -18.17 -43.53
C SER A 54 20.42 -19.30 -42.58
N ARG A 55 21.38 -20.10 -42.09
CA ARG A 55 21.14 -21.20 -41.13
C ARG A 55 20.99 -20.76 -39.67
N SER A 56 21.48 -19.57 -39.29
CA SER A 56 21.53 -19.07 -37.90
C SER A 56 20.61 -17.88 -37.62
N GLY A 57 19.82 -17.47 -38.61
CA GLY A 57 18.79 -16.44 -38.44
C GLY A 57 18.37 -15.82 -39.76
N ASN A 58 17.46 -14.85 -39.67
CA ASN A 58 17.00 -14.11 -40.84
C ASN A 58 18.11 -13.16 -41.34
N ARG A 59 18.53 -13.31 -42.60
CA ARG A 59 19.50 -12.42 -43.25
C ARG A 59 18.86 -11.09 -43.66
N TYR A 60 17.52 -11.00 -43.67
CA TYR A 60 16.74 -9.84 -44.09
C TYR A 60 17.02 -9.41 -45.53
N GLU A 61 16.96 -10.37 -46.46
CA GLU A 61 17.10 -10.08 -47.89
C GLU A 61 16.15 -8.95 -48.34
N PRO A 62 16.58 -8.06 -49.26
CA PRO A 62 15.77 -6.94 -49.72
C PRO A 62 14.48 -7.42 -50.41
N LEU A 63 13.33 -7.16 -49.79
CA LEU A 63 12.01 -7.54 -50.32
C LEU A 63 11.44 -6.49 -51.28
N ARG A 64 11.96 -5.26 -51.24
CA ARG A 64 11.50 -4.11 -52.05
C ARG A 64 12.58 -3.59 -53.00
N GLY A 65 13.55 -4.44 -53.36
CA GLY A 65 14.69 -4.06 -54.20
C GLY A 65 15.79 -3.34 -53.44
N GLY A 66 16.80 -2.87 -54.19
CA GLY A 66 18.04 -2.33 -53.64
C GLY A 66 19.10 -3.40 -53.41
N ASN A 67 20.36 -2.97 -53.28
CA ASN A 67 21.45 -3.86 -52.90
C ASN A 67 21.34 -4.18 -51.42
N HIS A 68 21.63 -5.42 -51.03
CA HIS A 68 21.56 -5.78 -49.62
C HIS A 68 22.68 -5.08 -48.84
N GLY A 69 22.29 -4.15 -47.97
CA GLY A 69 23.25 -3.33 -47.24
C GLY A 69 22.86 -1.87 -47.12
N GLY A 70 23.87 -1.04 -46.87
CA GLY A 70 23.75 0.39 -46.67
C GLY A 70 24.96 0.97 -45.97
N TYR A 71 24.76 2.09 -45.28
CA TYR A 71 25.81 2.70 -44.47
C TYR A 71 25.30 3.32 -43.17
N LEU A 72 26.17 3.34 -42.16
CA LEU A 72 26.01 4.10 -40.93
C LEU A 72 27.06 5.22 -40.91
N GLU A 73 26.64 6.45 -40.62
CA GLU A 73 27.56 7.52 -40.28
C GLU A 73 27.62 7.73 -38.78
N ILE A 74 28.85 7.77 -38.28
CA ILE A 74 29.14 7.82 -36.87
C ILE A 74 30.09 8.98 -36.58
N HIS A 75 29.97 9.52 -35.38
CA HIS A 75 30.90 10.48 -34.83
C HIS A 75 31.67 9.84 -33.68
N ASP A 76 33.01 9.87 -33.75
CA ASP A 76 33.89 9.34 -32.73
C ASP A 76 35.14 10.24 -32.57
N ASN A 77 35.47 10.59 -31.33
CA ASN A 77 36.64 11.42 -31.00
C ASN A 77 36.76 12.72 -31.83
N GLY A 78 35.64 13.39 -32.10
CA GLY A 78 35.62 14.65 -32.85
C GLY A 78 35.69 14.50 -34.37
N LYS A 79 35.68 13.27 -34.91
CA LYS A 79 35.70 12.98 -36.34
C LYS A 79 34.50 12.15 -36.77
N THR A 80 34.11 12.28 -38.03
CA THR A 80 33.03 11.52 -38.65
C THR A 80 33.58 10.40 -39.51
N PHE A 81 32.95 9.25 -39.42
CA PHE A 81 33.31 8.06 -40.19
C PHE A 81 32.04 7.47 -40.81
N ARG A 82 32.20 6.85 -41.98
CA ARG A 82 31.14 6.07 -42.61
C ARG A 82 31.51 4.60 -42.61
N ILE A 83 30.63 3.79 -42.04
CA ILE A 83 30.69 2.33 -42.03
C ILE A 83 29.71 1.86 -43.11
N THR A 84 30.24 1.36 -44.22
CA THR A 84 29.45 0.79 -45.32
C THR A 84 29.55 -0.73 -45.26
N ARG A 85 28.45 -1.42 -45.48
CA ARG A 85 28.42 -2.87 -45.61
C ARG A 85 27.48 -3.25 -46.73
N THR A 86 27.99 -4.01 -47.68
CA THR A 86 27.25 -4.49 -48.84
C THR A 86 27.35 -6.00 -48.95
N GLU A 87 26.45 -6.60 -49.68
CA GLU A 87 26.56 -8.02 -50.03
C GLU A 87 27.79 -8.29 -50.88
N ASP A 88 28.50 -9.36 -50.52
CA ASP A 88 29.63 -9.92 -51.23
C ASP A 88 29.50 -11.45 -51.27
N ASP A 89 30.49 -12.14 -51.86
CA ASP A 89 30.53 -13.61 -51.89
C ASP A 89 30.74 -14.21 -50.49
N SER A 90 31.05 -13.39 -49.48
CA SER A 90 31.13 -13.80 -48.08
C SER A 90 29.73 -13.84 -47.45
N SER A 91 29.54 -14.71 -46.46
CA SER A 91 28.27 -14.78 -45.74
C SER A 91 27.98 -13.55 -44.86
N THR A 92 29.00 -12.74 -44.57
CA THR A 92 28.97 -11.65 -43.58
C THR A 92 28.85 -10.26 -44.19
N GLY A 93 29.05 -10.13 -45.51
CA GLY A 93 29.08 -8.86 -46.22
C GLY A 93 30.47 -8.21 -46.23
N ASP A 94 30.78 -7.48 -47.30
CA ASP A 94 31.99 -6.67 -47.43
C ASP A 94 31.87 -5.43 -46.55
N LEU A 95 32.90 -5.14 -45.75
CA LEU A 95 32.92 -4.05 -44.79
C LEU A 95 33.93 -3.00 -45.22
N GLN A 96 33.47 -1.78 -45.43
CA GLN A 96 34.32 -0.63 -45.76
C GLN A 96 34.13 0.47 -44.72
N ILE A 97 35.23 1.11 -44.33
CA ILE A 97 35.21 2.26 -43.42
C ILE A 97 35.96 3.41 -44.08
N THR A 98 35.31 4.56 -44.18
CA THR A 98 35.89 5.79 -44.74
C THR A 98 35.86 6.94 -43.73
N ASP A 99 36.86 7.82 -43.83
CA ASP A 99 36.90 9.09 -43.08
C ASP A 99 36.10 10.20 -43.76
N GLU A 100 36.08 11.40 -43.15
CA GLU A 100 35.41 12.60 -43.70
C GLU A 100 35.94 13.04 -45.07
N SER A 101 37.17 12.65 -45.40
CA SER A 101 37.81 12.96 -46.69
C SER A 101 37.55 11.88 -47.75
N GLY A 102 36.84 10.80 -47.39
CA GLY A 102 36.57 9.66 -48.27
C GLY A 102 37.73 8.66 -48.37
N ASN A 103 38.75 8.77 -47.52
CA ASN A 103 39.84 7.80 -47.52
C ASN A 103 39.41 6.52 -46.81
N GLU A 104 39.68 5.38 -47.45
CA GLU A 104 39.36 4.07 -46.90
C GLU A 104 40.43 3.58 -45.91
N PHE A 105 40.00 2.97 -44.82
CA PHE A 105 40.89 2.36 -43.85
C PHE A 105 41.36 0.97 -44.32
N PRO A 106 42.66 0.68 -44.34
CA PRO A 106 43.21 -0.57 -44.89
C PRO A 106 42.84 -1.84 -44.09
N LYS A 107 42.34 -1.67 -42.85
CA LYS A 107 41.85 -2.77 -42.00
C LYS A 107 40.52 -2.35 -41.35
N PRO A 108 39.41 -2.49 -42.08
CA PRO A 108 38.12 -2.02 -41.60
C PRO A 108 37.63 -2.80 -40.37
N GLU A 109 37.89 -4.11 -40.27
CA GLU A 109 37.51 -4.91 -39.10
C GLU A 109 38.20 -4.50 -37.80
N ASP A 110 39.53 -4.28 -37.84
CA ASP A 110 40.30 -3.79 -36.68
C ASP A 110 39.81 -2.40 -36.24
N THR A 111 39.43 -1.56 -37.21
CA THR A 111 38.95 -0.20 -36.96
C THR A 111 37.55 -0.22 -36.35
N LEU A 112 36.66 -1.07 -36.86
CA LEU A 112 35.32 -1.29 -36.30
C LEU A 112 35.40 -1.82 -34.86
N THR A 113 36.30 -2.78 -34.61
CA THR A 113 36.52 -3.33 -33.27
C THR A 113 36.94 -2.26 -32.27
N LYS A 114 37.74 -1.27 -32.70
CA LYS A 114 38.09 -0.10 -31.88
C LYS A 114 36.89 0.80 -31.62
N PHE A 115 36.08 1.11 -32.63
CA PHE A 115 34.86 1.92 -32.43
C PHE A 115 33.87 1.25 -31.47
N LEU A 116 33.81 -0.08 -31.48
CA LEU A 116 32.99 -0.90 -30.60
C LEU A 116 33.65 -1.18 -29.23
N ASN A 117 34.87 -0.69 -28.98
CA ASN A 117 35.66 -0.98 -27.77
C ASN A 117 35.77 -2.49 -27.44
N GLY A 118 35.83 -3.35 -28.46
CA GLY A 118 35.88 -4.80 -28.29
C GLY A 118 34.56 -5.47 -27.86
N THR A 119 33.42 -4.78 -27.98
CA THR A 119 32.10 -5.34 -27.66
C THR A 119 31.73 -6.44 -28.67
N SER A 120 31.55 -7.67 -28.18
CA SER A 120 31.13 -8.80 -29.04
C SER A 120 29.70 -8.63 -29.54
N ARG A 121 29.33 -9.40 -30.57
CA ARG A 121 27.97 -9.39 -31.13
C ARG A 121 26.93 -9.76 -30.08
N GLU A 122 27.21 -10.81 -29.30
CA GLU A 122 26.32 -11.32 -28.26
C GLU A 122 26.07 -10.22 -27.21
N LEU A 123 27.13 -9.57 -26.74
CA LEU A 123 27.02 -8.46 -25.79
C LEU A 123 26.23 -7.29 -26.35
N TYR A 124 26.39 -6.96 -27.62
CA TYR A 124 25.62 -5.89 -28.25
C TYR A 124 24.13 -6.23 -28.38
N GLU A 125 23.81 -7.45 -28.83
CA GLU A 125 22.44 -7.92 -28.97
C GLU A 125 21.73 -8.01 -27.60
N ASP A 126 22.45 -8.37 -26.54
CA ASP A 126 21.90 -8.59 -25.21
C ASP A 126 21.85 -7.32 -24.32
N VAL A 127 22.77 -6.37 -24.48
CA VAL A 127 22.90 -5.20 -23.59
C VAL A 127 22.56 -3.87 -24.27
N PHE A 128 22.98 -3.66 -25.51
CA PHE A 128 22.94 -2.34 -26.16
C PHE A 128 21.79 -2.18 -27.16
N ALA A 129 21.30 -3.27 -27.73
CA ALA A 129 20.21 -3.26 -28.69
C ALA A 129 19.21 -4.39 -28.39
N PHE A 130 18.61 -4.42 -27.21
CA PHE A 130 17.69 -5.48 -26.77
C PHE A 130 16.26 -5.28 -27.30
N GLY A 131 15.65 -6.35 -27.81
CA GLY A 131 14.22 -6.46 -28.06
C GLY A 131 13.48 -7.07 -26.87
N LEU A 132 12.18 -7.36 -27.05
CA LEU A 132 11.33 -7.96 -26.01
C LEU A 132 11.78 -9.38 -25.61
N SER A 133 12.25 -10.18 -26.57
CA SER A 133 12.73 -11.54 -26.35
C SER A 133 14.05 -11.55 -25.56
N GLU A 134 14.92 -10.59 -25.86
CA GLU A 134 16.21 -10.40 -25.19
C GLU A 134 16.04 -9.91 -23.75
N LEU A 135 15.02 -9.07 -23.47
CA LEU A 135 14.67 -8.65 -22.10
C LEU A 135 14.33 -9.84 -21.18
N GLN A 136 13.73 -10.89 -21.75
CA GLN A 136 13.37 -12.11 -21.01
C GLN A 136 14.60 -12.99 -20.71
N GLY A 137 15.61 -12.98 -21.60
CA GLY A 137 16.88 -13.68 -21.40
C GLY A 137 17.87 -12.92 -20.49
N PHE A 138 17.84 -11.58 -20.53
CA PHE A 138 18.69 -10.70 -19.71
C PHE A 138 18.54 -10.93 -18.21
N LEU A 139 17.34 -11.27 -17.74
CA LEU A 139 17.06 -11.55 -16.32
C LEU A 139 17.65 -12.88 -15.83
N GLY A 140 18.12 -13.76 -16.73
CA GLY A 140 18.57 -15.11 -16.39
C GLY A 140 20.09 -15.35 -16.45
N ASN A 141 20.88 -14.45 -17.04
CA ASN A 141 22.29 -14.71 -17.35
C ASN A 141 23.26 -13.76 -16.63
N ASP A 142 23.87 -14.26 -15.55
CA ASP A 142 24.86 -13.55 -14.72
C ASP A 142 26.12 -13.09 -15.48
N GLU A 143 26.49 -13.75 -16.59
CA GLU A 143 27.66 -13.36 -17.39
C GLU A 143 27.43 -12.11 -18.23
N ILE A 144 26.20 -11.91 -18.71
CA ILE A 144 25.80 -10.75 -19.51
C ILE A 144 25.77 -9.49 -18.63
N LEU A 145 25.24 -9.62 -17.40
CA LEU A 145 25.30 -8.59 -16.38
C LEU A 145 26.75 -8.17 -16.06
N LYS A 146 27.67 -9.14 -15.94
CA LYS A 146 29.09 -8.87 -15.69
C LYS A 146 29.76 -8.13 -16.84
N ALA A 147 29.44 -8.47 -18.09
CA ALA A 147 30.04 -7.84 -19.27
C ALA A 147 29.46 -6.44 -19.57
N GLY A 148 28.16 -6.23 -19.35
CA GLY A 148 27.54 -4.88 -19.42
C GLY A 148 28.06 -3.93 -18.34
N MET A 149 28.46 -4.46 -17.18
CA MET A 149 29.11 -3.67 -16.12
C MET A 149 30.57 -3.34 -16.43
N ALA A 150 31.32 -4.26 -17.04
CA ALA A 150 32.70 -4.04 -17.46
C ALA A 150 32.83 -2.91 -18.51
N THR A 151 31.91 -2.89 -19.48
CA THR A 151 31.84 -1.84 -20.51
C THR A 151 31.45 -0.47 -19.95
N SER A 152 30.80 -0.43 -18.78
CA SER A 152 30.48 0.78 -18.03
C SER A 152 31.61 1.27 -17.10
N GLY A 153 32.78 0.62 -17.13
CA GLY A 153 33.94 0.97 -16.29
C GLY A 153 33.86 0.45 -14.85
N ILE A 154 32.95 -0.48 -14.56
CA ILE A 154 32.81 -1.10 -13.24
C ILE A 154 33.50 -2.47 -13.30
N GLU A 155 34.60 -2.65 -12.54
CA GLU A 155 35.30 -3.94 -12.47
C GLU A 155 34.36 -5.05 -11.94
N PRO A 156 34.03 -6.08 -12.75
CA PRO A 156 33.00 -7.06 -12.39
C PRO A 156 33.31 -7.86 -11.13
N ARG A 157 34.60 -8.18 -10.91
CA ARG A 157 35.04 -8.92 -9.72
C ARG A 157 34.93 -8.09 -8.45
N GLY A 158 35.42 -6.84 -8.46
CA GLY A 158 35.33 -5.96 -7.30
C GLY A 158 33.89 -5.62 -6.92
N PHE A 159 33.01 -5.44 -7.93
CA PHE A 159 31.59 -5.18 -7.68
C PHE A 159 30.87 -6.42 -7.13
N LEU A 160 31.09 -7.61 -7.72
CA LEU A 160 30.53 -8.86 -7.21
C LEU A 160 31.03 -9.18 -5.79
N GLU A 161 32.32 -9.03 -5.52
CA GLU A 161 32.87 -9.19 -4.17
C GLU A 161 32.26 -8.20 -3.19
N SER A 162 32.02 -6.95 -3.61
CA SER A 162 31.33 -5.95 -2.79
C SER A 162 29.86 -6.30 -2.54
N LEU A 163 29.17 -6.88 -3.53
CA LEU A 163 27.78 -7.33 -3.40
C LEU A 163 27.68 -8.58 -2.54
N GLU A 164 28.60 -9.54 -2.70
CA GLU A 164 28.69 -10.72 -1.86
C GLU A 164 29.03 -10.32 -0.42
N ALA A 165 29.99 -9.42 -0.21
CA ALA A 165 30.31 -8.89 1.11
C ALA A 165 29.10 -8.19 1.75
N LYS A 166 28.33 -7.40 0.98
CA LYS A 166 27.07 -6.78 1.45
C LYS A 166 26.02 -7.84 1.76
N ARG A 167 25.77 -8.80 0.86
CA ARG A 167 24.85 -9.92 1.08
C ARG A 167 25.22 -10.67 2.35
N ASP A 168 26.50 -10.97 2.53
CA ASP A 168 26.97 -11.73 3.67
C ASP A 168 26.89 -10.94 4.97
N MET A 169 27.14 -9.64 4.91
CA MET A 169 26.93 -8.70 6.01
C MET A 169 25.46 -8.64 6.44
N TYR A 170 24.49 -8.94 5.58
CA TYR A 170 23.07 -8.91 5.95
C TYR A 170 22.48 -10.30 6.22
N PHE A 171 22.99 -11.36 5.57
CA PHE A 171 22.33 -12.67 5.47
C PHE A 171 23.19 -13.89 5.85
N ARG A 172 24.53 -13.84 5.83
CA ARG A 172 25.35 -15.07 5.95
C ARG A 172 25.46 -15.57 7.40
N LYS A 173 25.14 -16.85 7.58
CA LYS A 173 25.23 -17.59 8.85
C LYS A 173 26.61 -18.24 9.00
N THR A 174 27.61 -17.52 9.53
CA THR A 174 28.91 -18.14 9.88
C THR A 174 28.88 -18.76 11.28
N ALA A 175 29.59 -19.88 11.43
CA ALA A 175 29.71 -20.67 12.67
C ALA A 175 30.26 -19.89 13.88
N ARG A 176 30.79 -18.68 13.68
CA ARG A 176 31.32 -17.79 14.73
C ARG A 176 30.49 -16.51 14.98
N GLY A 177 29.25 -16.45 14.48
CA GLY A 177 28.24 -15.56 15.08
C GLY A 177 28.37 -14.06 14.82
N LYS A 178 28.82 -13.61 13.65
CA LYS A 178 28.64 -12.20 13.22
C LYS A 178 28.25 -12.06 11.75
N SER A 179 26.97 -12.27 11.47
CA SER A 179 26.05 -11.17 11.14
C SER A 179 24.61 -11.70 11.05
N ARG A 180 23.71 -11.17 11.88
CA ARG A 180 22.28 -11.54 11.90
C ARG A 180 21.37 -10.31 11.79
N LYS A 181 21.82 -9.24 11.13
CA LYS A 181 21.05 -7.99 11.10
C LYS A 181 19.62 -8.19 10.59
N VAL A 182 19.42 -8.86 9.45
CA VAL A 182 18.07 -9.02 8.89
C VAL A 182 17.23 -10.03 9.68
N PRO A 183 17.71 -11.26 9.99
CA PRO A 183 16.91 -12.20 10.78
C PRO A 183 16.60 -11.73 12.20
N ASP A 184 17.51 -11.00 12.85
CA ASP A 184 17.27 -10.45 14.19
C ASP A 184 16.28 -9.28 14.13
N LEU A 185 16.39 -8.38 13.16
CA LEU A 185 15.40 -7.30 12.94
C LEU A 185 14.01 -7.85 12.64
N LEU A 186 13.90 -8.92 11.84
CA LEU A 186 12.62 -9.58 11.59
C LEU A 186 12.01 -10.16 12.87
N LYS A 187 12.83 -10.82 13.71
CA LYS A 187 12.39 -11.28 15.03
C LYS A 187 11.96 -10.15 15.95
N ASP A 188 12.67 -9.03 15.92
CA ASP A 188 12.33 -7.86 16.74
C ASP A 188 11.05 -7.19 16.25
N ILE A 189 10.81 -7.14 14.94
CA ILE A 189 9.53 -6.69 14.36
C ILE A 189 8.38 -7.59 14.82
N GLU A 190 8.53 -8.91 14.74
CA GLU A 190 7.51 -9.86 15.21
C GLU A 190 7.20 -9.67 16.70
N LYS A 191 8.24 -9.52 17.54
CA LYS A 191 8.06 -9.23 18.98
C LYS A 191 7.35 -7.91 19.23
N LEU A 192 7.73 -6.85 18.50
CA LEU A 192 7.10 -5.53 18.64
C LEU A 192 5.64 -5.56 18.18
N GLN A 193 5.33 -6.24 17.07
CA GLN A 193 3.96 -6.44 16.60
C GLN A 193 3.11 -7.21 17.62
N ALA A 194 3.64 -8.29 18.20
CA ALA A 194 2.96 -9.02 19.26
C ALA A 194 2.70 -8.14 20.50
N LYS A 195 3.67 -7.29 20.86
CA LYS A 195 3.54 -6.34 21.97
C LYS A 195 2.51 -5.24 21.67
N ILE A 196 2.49 -4.70 20.46
CA ILE A 196 1.49 -3.73 20.01
C ILE A 196 0.10 -4.36 20.08
N LYS A 197 -0.09 -5.56 19.52
CA LYS A 197 -1.37 -6.27 19.56
C LYS A 197 -1.85 -6.52 21.00
N HIS A 198 -0.96 -6.96 21.89
CA HIS A 198 -1.29 -7.13 23.31
C HIS A 198 -1.63 -5.79 23.99
N LEU A 199 -0.99 -4.69 23.61
CA LEU A 199 -1.30 -3.36 24.12
C LEU A 199 -2.60 -2.79 23.54
N GLU A 200 -2.99 -3.18 22.32
CA GLU A 200 -4.26 -2.85 21.67
C GLU A 200 -5.44 -3.69 22.18
N GLU A 201 -5.19 -4.88 22.71
CA GLU A 201 -6.19 -5.70 23.39
C GLU A 201 -6.60 -5.09 24.75
N ARG A 202 -5.68 -4.38 25.45
CA ARG A 202 -5.99 -3.68 26.70
C ARG A 202 -7.09 -2.60 26.58
N PRO A 203 -7.14 -1.77 25.53
CA PRO A 203 -8.25 -0.87 25.24
C PRO A 203 -9.62 -1.56 25.17
N LYS A 204 -9.70 -2.82 24.71
CA LYS A 204 -10.97 -3.55 24.65
C LYS A 204 -11.44 -3.97 26.05
N ASP A 205 -10.52 -4.44 26.89
CA ASP A 205 -10.83 -4.71 28.30
C ASP A 205 -11.18 -3.42 29.04
N TYR A 206 -10.47 -2.33 28.77
CA TYR A 206 -10.76 -1.01 29.36
C TYR A 206 -12.13 -0.48 28.94
N SER A 207 -12.49 -0.58 27.66
CA SER A 207 -13.82 -0.19 27.16
C SER A 207 -14.90 -1.05 27.77
N ARG A 208 -14.72 -2.38 27.84
CA ARG A 208 -15.67 -3.30 28.48
C ARG A 208 -15.88 -2.98 29.96
N LEU A 209 -14.80 -2.70 30.69
CA LEU A 209 -14.87 -2.31 32.11
C LEU A 209 -15.54 -0.94 32.29
N LEU A 210 -15.39 -0.03 31.33
CA LEU A 210 -16.09 1.26 31.33
C LEU A 210 -17.60 1.08 31.12
N ASP A 211 -17.99 0.23 30.17
CA ASP A 211 -19.39 -0.11 29.91
C ASP A 211 -20.01 -0.81 31.13
N GLU A 212 -19.31 -1.77 31.72
CA GLU A 212 -19.73 -2.45 32.96
C GLU A 212 -19.89 -1.47 34.13
N ARG A 213 -18.98 -0.49 34.25
CA ARG A 213 -19.09 0.56 35.27
C ARG A 213 -20.32 1.45 35.06
N GLU A 214 -20.62 1.83 33.82
CA GLU A 214 -21.81 2.67 33.55
C GLU A 214 -23.12 1.89 33.75
N LEU A 215 -23.16 0.59 33.40
CA LEU A 215 -24.29 -0.29 33.72
C LEU A 215 -24.50 -0.41 35.23
N LEU A 216 -23.44 -0.71 35.99
CA LEU A 216 -23.52 -0.82 37.46
C LEU A 216 -23.94 0.49 38.13
N LYS A 217 -23.57 1.65 37.57
CA LYS A 217 -24.06 2.95 38.06
C LYS A 217 -25.54 3.15 37.79
N ALA A 218 -26.03 2.75 36.61
CA ALA A 218 -27.45 2.82 36.29
C ALA A 218 -28.26 1.91 37.23
N ASP A 219 -27.75 0.69 37.49
CA ASP A 219 -28.36 -0.24 38.44
C ASP A 219 -28.36 0.34 39.86
N LEU A 220 -27.28 1.01 40.29
CA LEU A 220 -27.22 1.69 41.59
C LEU A 220 -28.29 2.78 41.73
N VAL A 221 -28.51 3.58 40.69
CA VAL A 221 -29.54 4.62 40.69
C VAL A 221 -30.93 4.00 40.79
N ALA A 222 -31.21 2.97 39.98
CA ALA A 222 -32.48 2.26 40.04
C ALA A 222 -32.75 1.62 41.42
N LEU A 223 -31.71 1.03 42.02
CA LEU A 223 -31.82 0.40 43.33
C LEU A 223 -32.00 1.42 44.46
N ASP A 224 -31.41 2.61 44.34
CA ASP A 224 -31.63 3.71 45.30
C ASP A 224 -33.06 4.28 45.20
N ASP A 225 -33.58 4.40 43.97
CA ASP A 225 -34.97 4.79 43.73
C ASP A 225 -35.96 3.76 44.30
N GLU A 226 -35.73 2.45 44.08
CA GLU A 226 -36.51 1.37 44.68
C GLU A 226 -36.45 1.39 46.21
N LEU A 227 -35.25 1.63 46.77
CA LEU A 227 -35.05 1.73 48.22
C LEU A 227 -35.82 2.92 48.80
N LYS A 228 -35.82 4.06 48.09
CA LYS A 228 -36.57 5.24 48.49
C LYS A 228 -38.08 4.99 48.45
N GLU A 229 -38.59 4.38 47.39
CA GLU A 229 -40.02 4.03 47.28
C GLU A 229 -40.44 3.06 48.40
N SER A 230 -39.60 2.07 48.71
CA SER A 230 -39.83 1.13 49.81
C SER A 230 -39.85 1.83 51.17
N ARG A 231 -38.93 2.77 51.40
CA ARG A 231 -38.92 3.60 52.63
C ARG A 231 -40.16 4.47 52.76
N ASP A 232 -40.63 5.08 51.67
CA ASP A 232 -41.84 5.88 51.68
C ASP A 232 -43.09 5.04 51.98
N LYS A 233 -43.16 3.81 51.45
CA LYS A 233 -44.21 2.83 51.79
C LYS A 233 -44.18 2.47 53.28
N VAL A 234 -43.00 2.19 53.84
CA VAL A 234 -42.83 1.89 55.27
C VAL A 234 -43.27 3.07 56.12
N LYS A 235 -42.82 4.29 55.80
CA LYS A 235 -43.20 5.51 56.51
C LYS A 235 -44.71 5.74 56.50
N THR A 236 -45.35 5.54 55.35
CA THR A 236 -46.81 5.65 55.21
C THR A 236 -47.54 4.61 56.06
N ALA A 237 -47.07 3.36 56.05
CA ALA A 237 -47.62 2.30 56.88
C ALA A 237 -47.45 2.58 58.38
N GLU A 238 -46.30 3.14 58.80
CA GLU A 238 -46.07 3.59 60.18
C GLU A 238 -47.00 4.73 60.57
N MET A 239 -47.22 5.71 59.70
CA MET A 239 -48.19 6.79 59.92
C MET A 239 -49.61 6.23 60.12
N HIS A 240 -50.05 5.31 59.26
CA HIS A 240 -51.36 4.65 59.40
C HIS A 240 -51.45 3.83 60.69
N LYS A 241 -50.39 3.10 61.04
CA LYS A 241 -50.32 2.34 62.31
C LYS A 241 -50.42 3.27 63.52
N ASN A 242 -49.76 4.42 63.50
CA ASN A 242 -49.77 5.38 64.58
C ASN A 242 -51.09 6.15 64.68
N ALA A 243 -51.80 6.37 63.55
CA ALA A 243 -53.12 7.00 63.52
C ALA A 243 -54.27 6.03 63.89
N TRP A 244 -54.03 4.71 63.85
CA TRP A 244 -55.03 3.69 64.14
C TRP A 244 -55.72 3.81 65.51
N PRO A 245 -55.01 4.08 66.63
CA PRO A 245 -55.64 4.29 67.92
C PRO A 245 -56.64 5.45 67.88
N SER A 246 -56.25 6.62 67.35
CA SER A 246 -57.13 7.79 67.25
C SER A 246 -58.35 7.52 66.35
N TYR A 247 -58.16 6.79 65.24
CA TYR A 247 -59.27 6.38 64.38
C TYR A 247 -60.23 5.41 65.08
N LYS A 248 -59.69 4.48 65.87
CA LYS A 248 -60.49 3.57 66.70
C LYS A 248 -61.27 4.33 67.76
N ASP A 249 -60.68 5.35 68.39
CA ASP A 249 -61.35 6.21 69.36
C ASP A 249 -62.49 7.00 68.70
N LEU A 250 -62.28 7.53 67.50
CA LEU A 250 -63.32 8.18 66.70
C LEU A 250 -64.47 7.21 66.37
N LEU A 251 -64.16 6.00 65.92
CA LEU A 251 -65.19 5.00 65.60
C LEU A 251 -66.01 4.60 66.83
N ASN A 252 -65.34 4.46 67.98
CA ASN A 252 -65.99 4.21 69.26
C ASN A 252 -66.90 5.39 69.66
N ALA A 253 -66.42 6.63 69.49
CA ALA A 253 -67.18 7.85 69.77
C ALA A 253 -68.41 7.97 68.85
N GLU A 254 -68.27 7.73 67.54
CA GLU A 254 -69.40 7.70 66.60
C GLU A 254 -70.43 6.62 66.95
N SER A 255 -69.96 5.44 67.34
CA SER A 255 -70.83 4.34 67.76
C SER A 255 -71.58 4.69 69.05
N ALA A 256 -70.90 5.34 70.01
CA ALA A 256 -71.52 5.85 71.23
C ALA A 256 -72.54 6.95 70.94
N LEU A 257 -72.26 7.86 69.99
CA LEU A 257 -73.16 8.95 69.59
C LEU A 257 -74.41 8.39 68.87
N LYS A 258 -74.24 7.39 68.00
CA LYS A 258 -75.37 6.64 67.41
C LYS A 258 -76.19 5.92 68.47
N ALA A 259 -75.56 5.24 69.42
CA ALA A 259 -76.27 4.57 70.51
C ALA A 259 -77.00 5.57 71.42
N PHE A 260 -76.42 6.74 71.67
CA PHE A 260 -77.04 7.83 72.43
C PHE A 260 -78.26 8.41 71.71
N ASN A 261 -78.15 8.67 70.40
CA ASN A 261 -79.28 9.10 69.56
C ASN A 261 -80.42 8.06 69.48
N VAL A 262 -80.11 6.77 69.63
CA VAL A 262 -81.11 5.69 69.65
C VAL A 262 -81.73 5.50 71.04
N SER A 263 -81.01 5.87 72.12
CA SER A 263 -81.42 5.65 73.50
C SER A 263 -82.15 6.83 74.15
N THR A 264 -82.07 8.05 73.61
CA THR A 264 -82.65 9.23 74.25
C THR A 264 -83.62 9.97 73.34
N GLY A 265 -84.92 9.75 73.57
CA GLY A 265 -85.99 10.61 73.06
C GLY A 265 -86.06 11.95 73.81
N GLU A 266 -84.94 12.70 73.91
CA GLU A 266 -84.90 14.06 74.45
C GLU A 266 -83.97 14.97 73.62
N ALA A 267 -84.51 15.46 72.51
CA ALA A 267 -83.83 16.21 71.45
C ALA A 267 -83.41 17.65 71.79
N LYS A 268 -83.00 17.99 73.03
CA LYS A 268 -82.56 19.38 73.35
C LYS A 268 -81.24 19.52 74.11
N THR A 269 -80.72 18.47 74.72
CA THR A 269 -79.38 18.45 75.35
C THR A 269 -78.32 17.86 74.41
N ALA A 270 -78.71 16.95 73.51
CA ALA A 270 -77.82 16.34 72.52
C ALA A 270 -77.27 17.37 71.51
N GLU A 271 -78.07 18.35 71.07
CA GLU A 271 -77.60 19.37 70.10
C GLU A 271 -76.46 20.24 70.66
N LYS A 272 -76.49 20.54 71.96
CA LYS A 272 -75.45 21.36 72.61
C LYS A 272 -74.14 20.59 72.77
N ILE A 273 -74.23 19.30 73.11
CA ILE A 273 -73.07 18.41 73.25
C ILE A 273 -72.51 18.05 71.88
N HIS A 274 -73.37 17.86 70.88
CA HIS A 274 -72.98 17.62 69.49
C HIS A 274 -72.27 18.84 68.88
N ALA A 275 -72.71 20.06 69.20
CA ALA A 275 -72.02 21.28 68.78
C ALA A 275 -70.61 21.39 69.39
N GLN A 276 -70.46 21.06 70.68
CA GLN A 276 -69.14 21.06 71.34
C GLN A 276 -68.21 19.97 70.80
N LEU A 277 -68.73 18.77 70.51
CA LEU A 277 -67.94 17.69 69.93
C LEU A 277 -67.52 17.96 68.48
N ILE A 278 -68.34 18.69 67.70
CA ILE A 278 -67.94 19.15 66.36
C ILE A 278 -66.80 20.18 66.46
N GLU A 279 -66.86 21.07 67.46
CA GLU A 279 -65.82 22.08 67.66
C GLU A 279 -64.47 21.45 68.08
N GLU A 280 -64.50 20.46 68.99
CA GLU A 280 -63.31 19.66 69.33
C GLU A 280 -62.78 18.82 68.16
N LEU A 281 -63.66 18.26 67.32
CA LEU A 281 -63.25 17.56 66.10
C LEU A 281 -62.58 18.50 65.09
N ALA A 282 -63.11 19.72 64.92
CA ALA A 282 -62.53 20.73 64.03
C ALA A 282 -61.17 21.24 64.53
N GLU A 283 -60.95 21.32 65.85
CA GLU A 283 -59.62 21.60 66.42
C GLU A 283 -58.64 20.45 66.17
N LYS A 284 -59.07 19.20 66.38
CA LYS A 284 -58.24 18.01 66.11
C LYS A 284 -57.87 17.87 64.63
N GLU A 285 -58.76 18.20 63.71
CA GLU A 285 -58.48 18.21 62.27
C GLU A 285 -57.50 19.33 61.88
N ARG A 286 -57.56 20.50 62.54
CA ARG A 286 -56.56 21.57 62.35
C ARG A 286 -55.18 21.17 62.86
N GLU A 287 -55.10 20.52 64.02
CA GLU A 287 -53.84 19.96 64.55
C GLU A 287 -53.22 18.92 63.59
N LEU A 288 -54.05 18.20 62.83
CA LEU A 288 -53.60 17.20 61.87
C LEU A 288 -53.15 17.80 60.52
N GLN A 289 -53.64 18.98 60.14
CA GLN A 289 -53.30 19.68 58.89
C GLN A 289 -52.06 20.57 59.00
N ASP A 290 -51.60 20.92 60.20
CA ASP A 290 -50.34 21.66 60.45
C ASP A 290 -49.29 20.78 61.15
N PRO A 291 -48.62 19.85 60.44
CA PRO A 291 -47.44 19.17 60.95
C PRO A 291 -46.20 20.07 60.77
N LYS A 292 -46.14 21.17 61.51
CA LYS A 292 -44.91 21.97 61.68
C LYS A 292 -44.55 22.12 63.15
N ASN A 293 -43.90 21.09 63.66
CA ASN A 293 -42.50 21.17 64.08
C ASN A 293 -41.85 19.79 63.96
#